data_AF-T1GWA8-F1
#
_entry.id   AF-T1GWA8-F1
#
_cell.length_a   1.000
_cell.length_b   1.000
_cell.length_c   1.000
_cell.angle_alpha   90.00
_cell.angle_beta   90.00
_cell.angle_gamma   90.00
#
_symmetry.space_group_name_H-M   'P 1'
#
loop_
_entity.id
_entity.type
_entity.pdbx_description
1 polymer ?
#
loop_
_entity_poly.entity_id
_entity_poly.type
_entity_poly.pdbx_seq_one_letter_code
_entity_poly.pdbx_strand_id
1 'polypeptide(L)' 'MRPEAIKNKLKTAVHSPGKFRVIGTLSNSVDFAREFSCPIGCPMNPTHKCSIFEYTLSQCKRYELGLLGYTS' A
#
# COMPACT_ATOMS: atom_id res chain seq x y z
N MET A 1 21.35 16.73 -4.36
CA MET A 1 20.63 16.87 -5.64
C MET A 1 20.27 18.34 -5.80
N ARG A 2 20.47 18.96 -6.97
CA ARG A 2 20.15 20.39 -7.15
C ARG A 2 18.62 20.62 -7.07
N PRO A 3 18.12 21.72 -6.49
CA PRO A 3 16.68 21.99 -6.36
C PRO A 3 15.91 21.91 -7.68
N GLU A 4 16.52 22.35 -8.77
CA GLU A 4 15.96 22.39 -10.12
C GLU A 4 15.75 20.97 -10.66
N ALA A 5 16.70 20.07 -10.39
CA ALA A 5 16.58 18.66 -10.77
C ALA A 5 15.44 17.96 -10.01
N ILE A 6 15.22 18.31 -8.73
CA ILE A 6 14.09 17.79 -7.95
C ILE A 6 12.77 18.32 -8.52
N LYS A 7 12.68 19.61 -8.82
CA LYS A 7 11.48 20.24 -9.42
C LYS A 7 11.14 19.61 -10.77
N ASN A 8 12.13 19.42 -11.64
CA ASN A 8 11.90 18.78 -12.94
C ASN A 8 11.44 17.34 -12.75
N LYS A 9 12.09 16.58 -11.87
CA LYS A 9 11.71 15.19 -11.59
C LYS A 9 10.30 15.08 -11.01
N LEU A 10 9.87 16.02 -10.19
CA LEU A 10 8.49 16.06 -9.67
C LEU A 10 7.45 16.28 -10.79
N LYS A 11 7.81 17.01 -11.84
CA LYS A 11 6.91 17.31 -12.97
C LYS A 11 6.89 16.21 -14.02
N THR A 12 8.00 15.51 -14.23
CA THR A 12 8.17 14.62 -15.38
C THR A 12 8.27 13.14 -15.03
N ALA A 13 8.61 12.79 -13.78
CA ALA A 13 8.75 11.39 -13.41
C ALA A 13 7.38 10.73 -13.21
N VAL A 14 7.22 9.54 -13.77
CA VAL A 14 6.04 8.68 -13.57
C VAL A 14 5.99 8.03 -12.18
N HIS A 15 7.10 8.12 -11.43
CA HIS A 15 7.21 7.56 -10.09
C HIS A 15 7.30 8.66 -9.04
N SER A 16 6.60 8.46 -7.93
CA SER A 16 6.74 9.30 -6.74
C SER A 16 8.19 9.30 -6.23
N PRO A 17 8.65 10.41 -5.60
CA PRO A 17 9.96 10.45 -4.97
C PRO A 17 10.13 9.33 -3.94
N GLY A 18 11.35 8.80 -3.81
CA GLY A 18 11.64 7.59 -3.03
C GLY A 18 11.07 7.61 -1.61
N LYS A 19 11.19 8.73 -0.90
CA LYS A 19 10.62 8.92 0.45
C LYS A 19 9.11 8.66 0.50
N PHE A 20 8.35 9.16 -0.47
CA PHE A 20 6.90 9.00 -0.51
C PHE A 20 6.47 7.62 -0.99
N ARG A 21 7.32 6.91 -1.74
CA ARG A 21 7.07 5.50 -2.08
C ARG A 21 7.05 4.64 -0.81
N VAL A 22 7.95 4.91 0.14
CA VAL A 22 8.00 4.19 1.43
C VAL A 22 6.86 4.65 2.34
N ILE A 23 6.79 5.96 2.64
CA ILE A 23 5.80 6.47 3.58
C ILE A 23 4.37 6.20 3.08
N GLY A 24 4.07 6.52 1.83
CA GLY A 24 2.71 6.36 1.30
C GLY A 24 2.23 4.91 1.25
N THR A 25 3.11 3.95 0.97
CA THR A 25 2.71 2.53 0.97
C THR A 25 2.54 2.00 2.39
N LEU A 26 3.48 2.28 3.28
CA LEU A 26 3.45 1.77 4.66
C LEU A 26 2.34 2.43 5.50
N SER A 27 2.04 3.72 5.30
CA SER A 27 0.91 4.39 5.96
C SER A 27 -0.44 3.73 5.62
N ASN A 28 -0.57 3.12 4.44
CA ASN A 28 -1.76 2.39 4.02
C ASN A 28 -1.79 0.93 4.50
N SER A 29 -0.69 0.40 5.03
CA SER A 29 -0.63 -0.97 5.54
C SER A 29 -1.16 -1.05 6.98
N VAL A 30 -2.16 -1.90 7.20
CA VAL A 30 -2.65 -2.22 8.56
C VAL A 30 -1.63 -3.07 9.32
N ASP A 31 -0.97 -4.00 8.63
CA ASP A 31 0.03 -4.88 9.23
C ASP A 31 1.25 -4.12 9.71
N PHE A 32 1.73 -3.15 8.93
CA PHE A 32 2.83 -2.27 9.35
C PHE A 32 2.46 -1.48 10.61
N ALA A 33 1.27 -0.87 10.63
CA ALA A 33 0.82 -0.11 11.79
C ALA A 33 0.70 -0.99 13.05
N ARG A 34 0.27 -2.25 12.90
CA ARG A 34 0.17 -3.22 14.00
C ARG A 34 1.55 -3.61 14.53
N GLU A 35 2.45 -4.05 13.65
CA GLU A 35 3.76 -4.56 14.05
C GLU A 35 4.63 -3.48 14.72
N PHE A 36 4.51 -2.25 14.25
CA PHE A 36 5.23 -1.11 14.81
C PHE A 36 4.42 -0.35 15.88
N SER A 37 3.28 -0.89 16.31
CA SER A 37 2.41 -0.31 17.35
C SER A 37 2.10 1.18 17.13
N CYS A 38 1.86 1.56 15.87
CA CYS A 38 1.59 2.94 15.47
C CYS A 38 0.21 3.39 15.96
N PRO A 39 0.10 4.45 16.78
CA PRO A 39 -1.19 4.98 17.22
C PRO A 39 -2.04 5.46 16.04
N ILE A 40 -3.36 5.25 16.10
CA ILE A 40 -4.29 5.74 15.08
C ILE A 40 -4.17 7.27 14.98
N GLY A 41 -4.13 7.78 13.76
CA GLY A 41 -4.00 9.21 13.45
C GLY A 41 -2.55 9.69 13.33
N CYS A 42 -1.55 8.86 13.65
CA CYS A 42 -0.16 9.21 13.40
C CYS A 42 0.16 9.17 11.88
N PRO A 43 1.25 9.82 11.41
CA PRO A 43 1.58 9.86 9.99
C PRO A 43 1.72 8.47 9.32
N MET A 44 2.15 7.46 10.08
CA MET A 44 2.31 6.08 9.61
C MET A 44 1.09 5.20 9.88
N ASN A 45 0.05 5.73 10.53
CA ASN A 45 -1.22 5.06 10.73
C ASN A 45 -2.40 6.06 10.64
N PRO A 46 -2.60 6.71 9.47
CA PRO A 46 -3.73 7.61 9.26
C PRO A 46 -5.06 6.86 9.37
N THR A 47 -6.10 7.58 9.80
CA THR A 47 -7.46 7.05 9.91
C THR A 47 -8.04 6.60 8.57
N HIS A 48 -7.69 7.30 7.49
CA HIS A 48 -8.08 6.95 6.13
C HIS A 48 -6.93 6.24 5.43
N LYS A 49 -7.13 4.97 5.08
CA LYS A 49 -6.18 4.16 4.30
C LYS A 49 -6.77 3.86 2.92
N CYS A 50 -5.91 3.85 1.91
CA CYS A 50 -6.27 3.52 0.54
C CYS A 50 -5.95 2.05 0.27
N SER A 51 -6.91 1.31 -0.30
CA SER A 51 -6.67 0.00 -0.87
C SER A 51 -7.45 -0.15 -2.16
N ILE A 52 -6.79 -0.61 -3.22
CA ILE A 52 -7.38 -0.81 -4.55
C ILE A 52 -7.61 -2.30 -4.82
N PHE A 53 -6.67 -3.12 -4.36
CA PHE A 53 -6.64 -4.56 -4.61
C PHE A 53 -6.99 -5.37 -3.35
N GLU A 54 -7.73 -4.79 -2.40
CA GLU A 54 -8.24 -5.58 -1.27
C GLU A 54 -9.22 -6.62 -1.80
N TYR A 55 -8.72 -7.81 -2.07
CA TYR A 55 -9.57 -8.96 -2.29
C TYR A 55 -10.26 -9.23 -0.97
N THR A 56 -11.55 -8.87 -0.88
CA THR A 56 -12.37 -9.27 0.25
C THR A 56 -12.20 -10.77 0.47
N LEU A 57 -12.18 -11.23 1.73
CA LEU A 57 -12.10 -12.67 2.07
C LEU A 57 -13.16 -13.52 1.32
N SER A 58 -14.23 -12.90 0.84
CA SER A 58 -15.24 -13.50 -0.05
C SER A 58 -14.69 -13.90 -1.44
N GLN A 59 -13.70 -13.20 -2.00
CA GLN A 59 -13.05 -13.56 -3.26
C GLN A 59 -11.97 -14.64 -3.07
N CYS A 60 -11.24 -14.62 -1.95
CA CYS A 60 -10.26 -15.66 -1.63
C CYS A 60 -10.92 -17.03 -1.39
N LYS A 61 -12.06 -17.07 -0.66
CA LYS A 61 -12.86 -18.30 -0.51
C LYS A 61 -13.33 -18.88 -1.84
N ARG A 62 -13.62 -18.04 -2.84
CA ARG A 62 -13.99 -18.49 -4.20
C ARG A 62 -12.79 -19.13 -4.92
N TYR A 63 -11.57 -18.64 -4.67
CA TYR A 63 -10.35 -19.24 -5.23
C TYR A 63 -9.98 -20.58 -4.55
N GLU A 64 -10.12 -20.70 -3.23
CA GLU A 64 -9.92 -21.98 -2.53
C GLU A 64 -10.97 -23.03 -2.92
N LEU A 65 -12.25 -22.64 -3.06
CA LEU A 65 -13.30 -23.54 -3.55
C LEU A 65 -13.13 -23.91 -5.03
N GLY A 66 -12.49 -23.06 -5.84
CA GLY A 66 -12.16 -23.36 -7.23
C GLY A 66 -10.99 -24.35 -7.38
N LEU A 67 -10.08 -24.41 -6.42
CA LEU A 67 -8.95 -25.35 -6.42
C LEU A 67 -9.33 -26.75 -5.92
N LEU A 68 -10.36 -26.88 -5.07
CA LEU A 68 -10.91 -28.18 -4.66
C LEU A 68 -11.73 -28.88 -5.75
N GLY A 69 -12.05 -28.19 -6.85
CA GLY A 69 -12.75 -28.75 -8.02
C GLY A 69 -11.83 -29.22 -9.15
N TYR A 70 -10.50 -29.10 -8.99
CA TYR A 70 -9.50 -29.46 -10.01
C TYR A 70 -8.58 -30.61 -9.57
N THR A 71 -9.04 -31.44 -8.64
CA THR A 71 -8.47 -32.78 -8.42
C THR A 71 -9.45 -33.81 -8.99
N SER A 72 -9.20 -34.23 -10.23
CA SER A 72 -9.66 -35.50 -10.81
C SER A 72 -8.48 -36.12 -11.53
#